data_AF-A0A2X1QIZ6-F1
#
_entry.id   AF-A0A2X1QIZ6-F1
#
_cell.length_a   1.000
_cell.length_b   1.000
_cell.length_c   1.000
_cell.angle_alpha   90.00
_cell.angle_beta   90.00
_cell.angle_gamma   90.00
#
_symmetry.space_group_name_H-M   'P 1'
#
loop_
_entity.id
_entity.type
_entity.pdbx_description
1 polymer ?
#
loop_
_entity_poly.entity_id
_entity_poly.type
_entity_poly.pdbx_seq_one_letter_code
_entity_poly.pdbx_strand_id
1 'polypeptide(L)' 'MQQQLTQALEAYLQKLDDEARIEAINAFRQVLHHYSPFRSQPVDCVLWVKQELVAPQRLQPE' A
#
# COMPACT_ATOMS: atom_id res chain seq x y z
N MET A 1 8.20 -1.92 -21.69
CA MET A 1 7.08 -2.45 -20.88
C MET A 1 7.11 -1.96 -19.44
N GLN A 2 8.12 -2.26 -18.61
CA GLN A 2 8.14 -1.80 -17.21
C GLN A 2 7.97 -0.28 -17.08
N GLN A 3 8.76 0.50 -17.82
CA GLN A 3 8.65 1.97 -17.81
C GLN A 3 7.26 2.47 -18.24
N GLN A 4 6.63 1.79 -19.21
CA GLN A 4 5.28 2.16 -19.67
C GLN A 4 4.22 1.87 -18.60
N LEU A 5 4.37 0.77 -17.86
CA LEU A 5 3.49 0.45 -16.73
C LEU A 5 3.66 1.46 -15.60
N THR A 6 4.90 1.86 -15.30
CA THR A 6 5.18 2.91 -14.31
C THR A 6 4.53 4.23 -14.71
N GLN A 7 4.69 4.67 -15.96
CA GLN A 7 4.07 5.89 -16.46
C GLN A 7 2.53 5.83 -16.43
N ALA A 8 1.94 4.69 -16.80
CA ALA A 8 0.50 4.50 -16.75
C ALA A 8 -0.03 4.56 -15.30
N LEU A 9 0.70 3.97 -14.36
CA LEU A 9 0.39 4.02 -12.93
C LEU A 9 0.46 5.46 -12.40
N GLU A 10 1.52 6.20 -12.74
CA GLU A 10 1.66 7.62 -12.35
C GLU A 10 0.50 8.47 -12.89
N ALA A 11 0.19 8.34 -14.18
CA ALA A 11 -0.90 9.07 -14.83
C ALA A 11 -2.28 8.72 -14.25
N TYR A 12 -2.47 7.48 -13.78
CA TYR A 12 -3.68 7.06 -13.08
C TYR A 12 -3.77 7.70 -11.68
N LEU A 13 -2.71 7.58 -10.87
CA LEU A 13 -2.71 8.08 -9.48
C LEU A 13 -2.82 9.61 -9.38
N GLN A 14 -2.31 10.34 -10.37
CA GLN A 14 -2.41 11.81 -10.43
C GLN A 14 -3.85 12.33 -10.59
N LYS A 15 -4.78 11.51 -11.10
CA LYS A 15 -6.18 11.90 -11.34
C LYS A 15 -7.08 11.70 -10.11
N LEU A 16 -6.59 10.98 -9.11
CA LEU A 16 -7.35 10.64 -7.92
C LEU A 16 -7.21 11.75 -6.87
N ASP A 17 -8.27 11.98 -6.10
CA ASP A 17 -8.16 12.70 -4.83
C ASP A 17 -7.39 11.86 -3.78
N ASP A 18 -7.12 12.45 -2.62
CA ASP A 18 -6.24 11.80 -1.65
C ASP A 18 -6.83 10.51 -1.07
N GLU A 19 -8.15 10.43 -0.86
CA GLU A 19 -8.81 9.23 -0.34
C GLU A 19 -8.76 8.10 -1.36
N ALA A 20 -9.18 8.36 -2.60
CA ALA A 20 -9.13 7.37 -3.67
C ALA A 20 -7.69 6.97 -4.02
N ARG A 21 -6.73 7.90 -3.93
CA ARG A 21 -5.31 7.59 -4.15
C ARG A 21 -4.76 6.65 -3.08
N ILE A 22 -5.12 6.84 -1.82
CA ILE A 22 -4.75 5.94 -0.73
C ILE A 22 -5.28 4.53 -0.98
N GLU A 23 -6.57 4.40 -1.34
CA GLU A 23 -7.20 3.11 -1.64
C GLU A 23 -6.51 2.41 -2.82
N ALA A 24 -6.28 3.13 -3.91
CA ALA A 24 -5.60 2.62 -5.09
C ALA A 24 -4.19 2.13 -4.76
N ILE A 25 -3.40 2.91 -4.02
CA ILE A 25 -2.05 2.52 -3.61
C ILE A 25 -2.08 1.27 -2.73
N ASN A 26 -3.00 1.19 -1.78
CA ASN A 26 -3.17 0.00 -0.95
C ASN A 26 -3.50 -1.24 -1.79
N ALA A 27 -4.38 -1.13 -2.79
CA ALA A 27 -4.68 -2.24 -3.69
C ALA A 27 -3.44 -2.69 -4.48
N PHE A 28 -2.64 -1.76 -5.01
CA PHE A 28 -1.38 -2.11 -5.68
C PHE A 28 -0.40 -2.80 -4.74
N ARG A 29 -0.27 -2.33 -3.49
CA ARG A 29 0.59 -2.97 -2.48
C ARG A 29 0.18 -4.42 -2.20
N GLN A 30 -1.12 -4.72 -2.15
CA GLN A 30 -1.61 -6.10 -1.98
C GLN A 30 -1.26 -6.98 -3.17
N VAL A 31 -1.37 -6.46 -4.41
CA VAL A 31 -0.95 -7.19 -5.60
C VAL A 31 0.56 -7.46 -5.58
N LEU A 32 1.37 -6.45 -5.24
CA LEU A 32 2.83 -6.61 -5.16
C LEU A 32 3.24 -7.61 -4.07
N HIS A 33 2.59 -7.57 -2.91
CA HIS A 33 2.79 -8.52 -1.82
C HIS A 33 2.55 -9.97 -2.27
N HIS A 34 1.50 -10.22 -3.08
CA HIS A 34 1.22 -11.56 -3.59
C HIS A 34 2.40 -12.17 -4.38
N TYR A 35 3.12 -11.33 -5.14
CA TYR A 35 4.28 -11.75 -5.94
C TYR A 35 5.62 -11.57 -5.22
N SER A 36 5.62 -11.01 -4.02
CA SER A 36 6.85 -10.71 -3.30
C SER A 36 7.55 -12.00 -2.85
N PRO A 37 8.89 -12.09 -2.98
CA PRO A 37 9.66 -13.15 -2.34
C PRO A 37 9.61 -13.07 -0.81
N PHE A 38 9.20 -11.93 -0.24
CA PHE A 38 9.07 -11.72 1.20
C PHE A 38 7.62 -11.76 1.70
N ARG A 39 6.66 -12.27 0.92
CA ARG A 39 5.22 -12.30 1.30
C ARG A 39 4.90 -12.95 2.66
N SER A 40 5.80 -13.79 3.19
CA SER A 40 5.64 -14.40 4.51
C SER A 40 6.16 -13.52 5.65
N GLN A 41 6.76 -12.38 5.34
CA GLN A 41 7.31 -11.44 6.31
C GLN A 41 6.24 -10.40 6.69
N PRO A 42 6.08 -10.09 7.99
CA PRO A 42 5.04 -9.18 8.47
C PRO A 42 5.19 -7.74 7.94
N VAL A 43 6.38 -7.38 7.45
CA VAL A 43 6.69 -6.03 6.96
C VAL A 43 6.54 -5.87 5.44
N ASP A 44 6.24 -6.94 4.71
CA ASP A 44 6.22 -6.92 3.23
C ASP A 44 5.02 -6.15 2.64
N CYS A 45 3.94 -5.99 3.40
CA CYS A 45 2.75 -5.23 2.97
C CYS A 45 2.28 -4.27 4.07
N VAL A 46 2.70 -3.00 3.97
CA VAL A 46 2.23 -1.93 4.87
C VAL A 46 1.12 -1.14 4.18
N LEU A 47 -0.09 -1.22 4.73
CA LEU A 47 -1.26 -0.50 4.24
C LEU A 47 -1.54 0.74 5.08
N TRP A 48 -2.01 1.80 4.43
CA TRP A 48 -2.54 2.96 5.14
C TRP A 48 -3.98 2.71 5.53
N VAL A 49 -4.31 2.95 6.79
CA VAL A 49 -5.67 2.85 7.33
C VAL A 49 -5.98 4.15 8.07
N LYS A 50 -7.25 4.55 8.09
CA LYS A 50 -7.67 5.72 8.88
C LYS A 50 -7.33 5.46 10.35
N GLN A 51 -6.78 6.47 11.02
CA GLN A 51 -6.36 6.37 12.43
C GLN A 51 -7.51 5.90 13.34
N GLU A 52 -8.73 6.34 13.06
CA GLU A 52 -9.96 5.97 13.78
C GLU A 52 -10.22 4.45 13.79
N LEU A 53 -9.68 3.72 12.81
CA LEU A 53 -9.83 2.27 12.69
C LEU A 53 -8.69 1.48 13.36
N VAL A 54 -7.68 2.17 13.91
CA VAL A 54 -6.53 1.55 14.56
C VAL A 54 -6.72 1.58 16.06
N ALA A 55 -6.90 0.41 16.67
CA ALA A 55 -6.83 0.29 18.12
C ALA A 55 -5.42 0.64 18.61
N PRO A 56 -5.26 1.35 19.74
CA PRO A 56 -3.96 1.62 20.33
C PRO A 56 -3.20 0.31 20.53
N GLN A 57 -2.07 0.15 19.85
CA GLN A 57 -1.21 -1.00 20.04
C GLN A 57 -0.41 -0.76 21.33
N ARG A 58 -0.48 -1.69 22.28
CA ARG A 58 0.35 -1.64 23.49
C ARG A 58 1.81 -1.72 23.06
N LEU A 59 2.61 -0.69 23.36
CA LEU A 59 4.06 -0.75 23.26
C LEU A 59 4.54 -1.98 24.06
N GLN A 60 5.22 -2.91 23.41
CA GLN A 60 5.95 -3.95 24.13
C GLN A 60 7.20 -3.30 24.72
N PRO A 61 7.41 -3.37 26.05
CA PRO A 61 8.63 -2.84 26.64
C PRO A 61 9.83 -3.64 26.14
N GLU A 62 10.94 -2.94 25.87
CA GLU A 62 12.25 -3.53 25.54
C GLU A 62 12.79 -4.43 26.65
#